data_AF-A0A483IXG8-F1
#
_entry.id   AF-A0A483IXG8-F1
#
_cell.length_a   1.000
_cell.length_b   1.000
_cell.length_c   1.000
_cell.angle_alpha   90.00
_cell.angle_beta   90.00
_cell.angle_gamma   90.00
#
_symmetry.space_group_name_H-M   'P 1'
#
loop_
_entity.id
_entity.type
_entity.pdbx_description
1 polymer ?
#
loop_
_entity_poly.entity_id
_entity_poly.type
_entity_poly.pdbx_seq_one_letter_code
_entity_poly.pdbx_strand_id
1 'polypeptide(L)'
;MGFGLQCWDENGNLVVDTSDYNCRYIGTYNVGTGGGNSVTQGVSGINAGNAYAVIVAGSYGSAFNEAFCAVSDNAFTLFTLSGYGTSQTFTVEVYRYA
;
A
#
# COMPACT_ATOMS: atom_id res chain seq x y z
N MET A 1 19.29 2.01 11.96
CA MET A 1 18.97 0.68 11.40
C MET A 1 19.13 0.81 9.90
N GLY A 2 20.07 0.08 9.31
CA GLY A 2 20.37 0.16 7.87
C GLY A 2 19.40 -0.71 7.09
N PHE A 3 18.55 -0.08 6.29
CA PHE A 3 17.67 -0.73 5.32
C PHE A 3 18.42 -0.84 4.00
N GLY A 4 18.40 -2.01 3.33
CA GLY A 4 19.13 -2.20 2.08
C GLY A 4 20.66 -2.09 2.22
N LEU A 5 21.21 -2.46 3.40
CA LEU A 5 22.66 -2.52 3.57
C LEU A 5 23.20 -3.79 2.92
N GLN A 6 23.98 -3.58 1.87
CA GLN A 6 24.80 -4.63 1.27
C GLN A 6 26.27 -4.33 1.53
N CYS A 7 26.99 -5.32 2.03
CA CYS A 7 28.44 -5.27 2.18
C CYS A 7 29.08 -6.30 1.27
N TRP A 8 30.06 -5.85 0.50
CA TRP A 8 30.82 -6.66 -0.45
C TRP A 8 32.25 -6.78 0.04
N ASP A 9 32.83 -7.98 -0.05
CA ASP A 9 34.26 -8.17 0.21
C ASP A 9 35.11 -7.76 -1.00
N GLU A 10 36.43 -7.74 -0.81
CA GLU A 10 37.42 -7.37 -1.84
C GLU A 10 37.42 -8.33 -3.05
N ASN A 11 36.86 -9.53 -2.89
CA ASN A 11 36.75 -10.53 -3.95
C ASN A 11 35.42 -10.45 -4.70
N GLY A 12 34.55 -9.49 -4.36
CA GLY A 12 33.25 -9.32 -4.97
C GLY A 12 32.18 -10.27 -4.45
N ASN A 13 32.36 -10.88 -3.28
CA ASN A 13 31.31 -11.67 -2.63
C ASN A 13 30.45 -10.77 -1.73
N LEU A 14 29.16 -11.05 -1.72
CA LEU A 14 28.21 -10.41 -0.82
C LEU A 14 28.34 -11.05 0.58
N VAL A 15 28.92 -10.33 1.54
CA VAL A 15 29.20 -10.83 2.90
C VAL A 15 28.15 -10.41 3.92
N VAL A 16 27.41 -9.35 3.63
CA VAL A 16 26.19 -8.97 4.36
C VAL A 16 25.17 -8.58 3.32
N ASP A 17 24.01 -9.22 3.39
CA ASP A 17 22.83 -8.78 2.69
C ASP A 17 21.68 -8.69 3.69
N THR A 18 21.29 -7.47 4.03
CA THR A 18 20.02 -7.25 4.72
C THR A 18 18.92 -6.98 3.70
N SER A 19 18.96 -7.64 2.53
CA SER A 19 17.90 -7.57 1.54
C SER A 19 16.58 -7.87 2.22
N ASP A 20 15.69 -6.91 2.04
CA ASP A 20 14.46 -6.74 2.77
C ASP A 20 13.54 -7.94 2.46
N TYR A 21 13.30 -8.83 3.43
CA TYR A 21 12.01 -9.50 3.52
C TYR A 21 10.89 -8.53 3.97
N ASN A 22 11.22 -7.25 4.07
CA ASN A 22 10.39 -6.21 4.64
C ASN A 22 9.82 -5.34 3.53
N CYS A 23 8.69 -4.72 3.82
CA CYS A 23 7.99 -3.90 2.85
C CYS A 23 8.37 -2.44 3.07
N ARG A 24 8.77 -1.74 2.01
CA ARG A 24 9.09 -0.31 2.05
C ARG A 24 7.80 0.50 2.12
N TYR A 25 7.67 1.34 3.12
CA TYR A 25 6.58 2.33 3.19
C TYR A 25 6.72 3.36 2.05
N ILE A 26 5.65 3.53 1.28
CA ILE A 26 5.55 4.48 0.16
C ILE A 26 4.83 5.76 0.60
N GLY A 27 3.73 5.61 1.35
CA GLY A 27 2.96 6.76 1.82
C GLY A 27 1.61 6.38 2.38
N THR A 28 0.96 7.37 3.00
CA THR A 28 -0.42 7.30 3.49
C THR A 28 -1.31 8.22 2.65
N TYR A 29 -2.49 7.71 2.28
CA TYR A 29 -3.46 8.37 1.43
C TYR A 29 -4.82 8.37 2.13
N ASN A 30 -5.48 9.52 2.17
CA ASN A 30 -6.87 9.62 2.61
C ASN A 30 -7.76 9.65 1.36
N VAL A 31 -8.53 8.60 1.15
CA VAL A 31 -9.31 8.41 -0.08
C VAL A 31 -10.80 8.34 0.26
N GLY A 32 -11.58 9.21 -0.36
CA GLY A 32 -13.03 9.27 -0.22
C GLY A 32 -13.72 8.58 -1.40
N THR A 33 -14.70 7.72 -1.13
CA THR A 33 -15.47 7.05 -2.20
C THR A 33 -16.52 7.96 -2.83
N GLY A 34 -16.86 9.08 -2.18
CA GLY A 34 -17.88 10.02 -2.66
C GLY A 34 -19.28 9.41 -2.83
N GLY A 35 -19.54 8.28 -2.16
CA GLY A 35 -20.75 7.48 -2.31
C GLY A 35 -20.74 6.51 -3.50
N GLY A 36 -19.65 6.48 -4.27
CA GLY A 36 -19.41 5.44 -5.27
C GLY A 36 -18.96 4.12 -4.65
N ASN A 37 -18.99 3.05 -5.45
CA ASN A 37 -18.55 1.72 -5.02
C ASN A 37 -17.02 1.54 -5.09
N SER A 38 -16.32 2.48 -5.71
CA SER A 38 -14.86 2.44 -5.86
C SER A 38 -14.27 3.81 -6.14
N VAL A 39 -13.00 3.99 -5.80
CA VAL A 39 -12.21 5.18 -6.07
C VAL A 39 -10.76 4.79 -6.34
N THR A 40 -10.15 5.40 -7.36
CA THR A 40 -8.75 5.14 -7.74
C THR A 40 -7.86 6.29 -7.26
N GLN A 41 -6.77 5.95 -6.59
CA GLN A 41 -5.75 6.87 -6.10
C GLN A 41 -4.45 6.62 -6.85
N GLY A 42 -3.90 7.67 -7.47
CA GLY A 42 -2.60 7.61 -8.15
C GLY A 42 -1.45 7.56 -7.16
N VAL A 43 -0.49 6.66 -7.43
CA VAL A 43 0.75 6.46 -6.67
C VAL A 43 1.85 6.05 -7.66
N SER A 44 2.77 6.95 -7.99
CA SER A 44 3.79 6.65 -9.02
C SER A 44 4.78 5.58 -8.56
N GLY A 45 5.16 4.68 -9.48
CA GLY A 45 6.23 3.70 -9.26
C GLY A 45 5.80 2.39 -8.57
N ILE A 46 4.50 2.16 -8.42
CA ILE A 46 3.93 0.89 -7.93
C ILE A 46 3.22 0.12 -9.04
N ASN A 47 3.09 -1.20 -8.86
CA ASN A 47 2.26 -2.09 -9.68
C ASN A 47 1.86 -3.34 -8.87
N ALA A 48 0.97 -4.15 -9.43
CA ALA A 48 0.44 -5.35 -8.76
C ALA A 48 1.51 -6.40 -8.39
N GLY A 49 2.67 -6.39 -9.05
CA GLY A 49 3.78 -7.30 -8.78
C GLY A 49 4.76 -6.81 -7.73
N ASN A 50 4.74 -5.52 -7.39
CA ASN A 50 5.74 -4.93 -6.49
C ASN A 50 5.15 -4.25 -5.25
N ALA A 51 3.83 -4.11 -5.12
CA ALA A 51 3.25 -3.35 -4.02
C ALA A 51 1.89 -3.89 -3.56
N TYR A 52 1.49 -3.45 -2.36
CA TYR A 52 0.18 -3.68 -1.78
C TYR A 52 -0.28 -2.43 -1.02
N ALA A 53 -1.61 -2.30 -0.88
CA ALA A 53 -2.26 -1.19 -0.20
C ALA A 53 -3.11 -1.73 0.96
N VAL A 54 -2.97 -1.12 2.13
CA VAL A 54 -3.60 -1.58 3.39
C VAL A 54 -4.47 -0.46 3.94
N ILE A 55 -5.74 -0.77 4.19
CA ILE A 55 -6.63 0.15 4.90
C ILE A 55 -6.30 0.07 6.39
N VAL A 56 -5.91 1.20 6.98
CA VAL A 56 -5.53 1.29 8.40
C VAL A 56 -6.57 2.01 9.26
N ALA A 57 -7.46 2.80 8.64
CA ALA A 57 -8.60 3.41 9.30
C ALA A 57 -9.73 3.72 8.31
N GLY A 58 -10.96 3.82 8.83
CA GLY A 58 -12.14 4.31 8.12
C GLY A 58 -12.87 5.37 8.94
N SER A 59 -13.61 6.26 8.26
CA SER A 59 -14.32 7.38 8.90
C SER A 59 -15.40 6.98 9.90
N TYR A 60 -15.90 5.73 9.83
CA TYR A 60 -16.86 5.17 10.79
C TYR A 60 -16.19 4.38 11.94
N GLY A 61 -14.87 4.47 12.07
CA GLY A 61 -14.08 3.80 13.11
C GLY A 61 -13.45 2.49 12.64
N SER A 62 -12.50 1.99 13.43
CA SER A 62 -11.70 0.79 13.11
C SER A 62 -12.46 -0.53 13.21
N ALA A 63 -13.65 -0.54 13.82
CA ALA A 63 -14.46 -1.74 14.00
C ALA A 63 -15.27 -2.14 12.75
N PHE A 64 -15.37 -1.26 11.75
CA PHE A 64 -16.19 -1.48 10.56
C PHE A 64 -15.42 -1.10 9.30
N ASN A 65 -14.87 -2.11 8.62
CA ASN A 65 -14.19 -1.95 7.33
C ASN A 65 -14.74 -2.99 6.33
N GLU A 66 -15.67 -2.54 5.50
CA GLU A 66 -16.22 -3.31 4.38
C GLU A 66 -15.64 -2.81 3.06
N ALA A 67 -14.31 -2.73 2.99
CA ALA A 67 -13.60 -2.29 1.80
C ALA A 67 -12.28 -3.06 1.63
N PHE A 68 -11.77 -3.08 0.40
CA PHE A 68 -10.46 -3.62 0.07
C PHE A 68 -9.76 -2.75 -0.97
N CYS A 69 -8.44 -2.91 -1.10
CA CYS A 69 -7.65 -2.23 -2.12
C CYS A 69 -7.05 -3.25 -3.09
N ALA A 70 -7.01 -2.88 -4.37
CA ALA A 70 -6.26 -3.60 -5.40
C ALA A 70 -5.25 -2.64 -6.04
N VAL A 71 -3.99 -3.06 -6.12
CA VAL A 71 -2.93 -2.27 -6.76
C VAL A 71 -2.95 -2.50 -8.28
N SER A 72 -2.71 -1.45 -9.04
CA SER A 72 -2.52 -1.46 -10.49
C SER A 72 -1.33 -0.56 -10.86
N ASP A 73 -1.00 -0.47 -12.15
CA ASP A 73 0.13 0.34 -12.60
C ASP A 73 -0.04 1.81 -12.22
N ASN A 74 0.89 2.31 -11.40
CA ASN A 74 0.93 3.65 -10.83
C ASN A 74 -0.31 4.06 -10.02
N ALA A 75 -1.06 3.10 -9.45
CA ALA A 75 -2.26 3.41 -8.68
C ALA A 75 -2.67 2.27 -7.75
N PHE A 76 -3.60 2.56 -6.84
CA PHE A 76 -4.47 1.55 -6.25
C PHE A 76 -5.93 1.97 -6.39
N THR A 77 -6.83 1.00 -6.44
CA THR A 77 -8.28 1.22 -6.40
C THR A 77 -8.82 0.66 -5.10
N LEU A 78 -9.53 1.49 -4.36
CA LEU A 78 -10.32 1.10 -3.21
C LEU A 78 -11.73 0.72 -3.68
N PHE A 79 -12.25 -0.40 -3.18
CA PHE A 79 -13.60 -0.89 -3.46
C PHE A 79 -14.37 -1.03 -2.15
N THR A 80 -15.64 -0.62 -2.13
CA THR A 80 -16.55 -0.85 -1.00
C THR A 80 -17.44 -2.06 -1.27
N LEU A 81 -17.72 -2.85 -0.23
CA LEU A 81 -18.51 -4.07 -0.31
C LEU A 81 -20.00 -3.86 0.04
N SER A 82 -20.33 -2.82 0.82
CA SER A 82 -21.68 -2.63 1.39
C SER A 82 -22.81 -2.41 0.35
N GLY A 83 -22.48 -2.06 -0.90
CA GLY A 83 -23.44 -1.78 -1.98
C GLY A 83 -24.35 -0.55 -1.77
N TYR A 84 -24.42 -0.02 -0.54
CA TYR A 84 -25.27 1.10 -0.15
C TYR A 84 -24.74 2.48 -0.59
N GLY A 85 -23.55 2.55 -1.20
CA GLY A 85 -23.00 3.80 -1.75
C GLY A 85 -22.85 4.92 -0.70
N THR A 86 -22.53 4.56 0.55
CA THR A 86 -22.30 5.58 1.58
C THR A 86 -20.97 6.28 1.34
N SER A 87 -20.95 7.61 1.47
CA SER A 87 -19.71 8.37 1.35
C SER A 87 -18.83 8.08 2.56
N GLN A 88 -17.76 7.32 2.35
CA GLN A 88 -16.79 6.95 3.38
C GLN A 88 -15.41 7.44 2.97
N THR A 89 -14.61 7.80 3.97
CA THR A 89 -13.19 8.11 3.77
C THR A 89 -12.37 7.05 4.47
N PHE A 90 -11.36 6.55 3.78
CA PHE A 90 -10.43 5.55 4.27
C PHE A 90 -9.01 6.09 4.27
N THR A 91 -8.28 5.78 5.34
CA THR A 91 -6.83 5.98 5.39
C THR A 91 -6.17 4.70 4.92
N VAL A 92 -5.39 4.81 3.85
CA VAL A 92 -4.72 3.69 3.17
C VAL A 92 -3.22 3.93 3.20
N GLU A 93 -2.47 2.95 3.68
CA GLU A 93 -1.02 2.92 3.59
C GLU A 93 -0.59 2.05 2.40
N VAL A 94 0.39 2.53 1.63
CA VAL A 94 0.94 1.80 0.50
C VAL A 94 2.35 1.36 0.85
N TYR A 95 2.63 0.10 0.56
CA TYR A 95 3.91 -0.52 0.78
C TYR A 95 4.39 -1.20 -0.51
N ARG A 96 5.70 -1.22 -0.72
CA ARG A 96 6.33 -1.86 -1.87
C ARG A 96 7.26 -2.98 -1.39
N TYR A 97 7.18 -4.15 -2.02
CA TYR A 97 8.16 -5.22 -1.88
C TYR A 97 9.53 -4.70 -2.35
N ALA A 98 10.58 -4.99 -1.57
CA ALA A 98 11.95 -4.67 -1.93
C ALA A 98 12.44 -5.54 -3.10
#